data_AF-A0A2E6WC97-F1
#
_entry.id   AF-A0A2E6WC97-F1
#
_cell.length_a   1.000
_cell.length_b   1.000
_cell.length_c   1.000
_cell.angle_alpha   90.00
_cell.angle_beta   90.00
_cell.angle_gamma   90.00
#
_symmetry.space_group_name_H-M   'P 1'
#
loop_
_entity.id
_entity.type
_entity.pdbx_description
1 polymer ?
#
loop_
_entity_poly.entity_id
_entity_poly.type
_entity_poly.pdbx_seq_one_letter_code
_entity_poly.pdbx_strand_id
1 'polypeptide(L)'
;MQHLYAITNISELQKLNPRDAEHVRVAGYRNPADGGGGEFYWDVNSKLDVDQGHVFQSTHEISGRWRRLPSANIDVRHFGALPSSGDVSNQLQKALNACESGGTIHIPAGHYTITRPLMVHQGTTVRGDGLLTEIHYSGPKGSSCWNAAQRSPATSMSFYGLNTLVLNEHTSAFRLTGMSYSRFDLLFVHLRVPNTSAYFGPSNGESPYYNVFTNCHASGPGGDSNGCVGFDWGSQDDGDLAPNANQIFGGHVNSVDIAVRCQGTGNIFHGQVFEMVNVGYEFDLPPKRYNAQSQGISNDVMGLYAEYAKVVFEQKHETCYFIAQTAMVTGHELMLKAKSRDNCVLLSSHSGQLPMNRSFFQKAVEFKPLEF
;
A
#
# COMPACT_ATOMS: atom_id res chain seq x y z
N MET A 1 14.96 45.22 20.90
CA MET A 1 15.08 44.41 19.68
C MET A 1 15.04 42.96 20.11
N GLN A 2 13.96 42.22 19.82
CA GLN A 2 14.01 40.76 19.96
C GLN A 2 14.96 40.26 18.86
N HIS A 3 16.16 39.87 19.26
CA HIS A 3 17.09 39.22 18.34
C HIS A 3 16.50 37.84 18.03
N LEU A 4 16.25 37.55 16.75
CA LEU A 4 15.93 36.19 16.33
C LEU A 4 17.16 35.33 16.62
N TYR A 5 17.11 34.52 17.67
CA TYR A 5 18.18 33.60 18.00
C TYR A 5 18.11 32.43 17.02
N ALA A 6 19.15 32.25 16.20
CA ALA A 6 19.20 31.22 15.19
C ALA A 6 20.31 30.23 15.50
N ILE A 7 20.00 28.94 15.43
CA ILE A 7 20.93 27.85 15.68
C ILE A 7 20.85 26.79 14.57
N THR A 8 21.86 25.95 14.52
CA THR A 8 22.14 25.07 13.38
C THR A 8 21.20 23.86 13.33
N ASN A 9 21.00 23.20 14.47
CA ASN A 9 20.33 21.90 14.53
C ASN A 9 19.66 21.61 15.89
N ILE A 10 18.96 20.49 15.99
CA ILE A 10 18.23 20.09 17.21
C ILE A 10 19.17 19.77 18.38
N SER A 11 20.39 19.30 18.12
CA SER A 11 21.35 19.07 19.20
C SER A 11 21.75 20.38 19.88
N GLU A 12 21.90 21.46 19.11
CA GLU A 12 22.11 22.80 19.67
C GLU A 12 20.87 23.31 20.41
N LEU A 13 19.65 23.02 19.93
CA LEU A 13 18.41 23.41 20.60
C LEU A 13 18.31 22.77 21.99
N GLN A 14 18.61 21.48 22.09
CA GLN A 14 18.58 20.75 23.36
C GLN A 14 19.63 21.30 24.34
N LYS A 15 20.78 21.76 23.86
CA LYS A 15 21.84 22.37 24.68
C LYS A 15 21.63 23.85 24.98
N LEU A 16 20.66 24.51 24.35
CA LEU A 16 20.37 25.90 24.64
C LEU A 16 19.71 26.02 26.01
N ASN A 17 20.24 26.91 26.84
CA ASN A 17 19.60 27.32 28.08
C ASN A 17 18.37 28.16 27.73
N PRO A 18 17.15 27.72 28.08
CA PRO A 18 15.92 28.43 27.69
C PRO A 18 15.79 29.84 28.28
N ARG A 19 16.60 30.19 29.28
CA ARG A 19 16.67 31.55 29.83
C ARG A 19 17.42 32.54 28.94
N ASP A 20 18.26 32.03 28.03
CA ASP A 20 19.07 32.86 27.13
C ASP A 20 18.26 33.26 25.88
N ALA A 21 17.31 32.42 25.46
CA ALA A 21 16.31 32.74 24.45
C ALA A 21 15.09 31.85 24.65
N GLU A 22 13.88 32.42 24.65
CA GLU A 22 12.63 31.65 24.74
C GLU A 22 12.03 31.35 23.36
N HIS A 23 12.52 31.99 22.30
CA HIS A 23 12.10 31.79 20.91
C HIS A 23 13.31 31.65 19.99
N VAL A 24 13.34 30.60 19.20
CA VAL A 24 14.53 30.18 18.46
C VAL A 24 14.15 29.65 17.09
N ARG A 25 14.93 30.03 16.07
CA ARG A 25 14.88 29.41 14.74
C ARG A 25 15.99 28.37 14.61
N VAL A 26 15.63 27.16 14.20
CA VAL A 26 16.57 26.06 13.96
C VAL A 26 16.68 25.81 12.47
N ALA A 27 17.90 25.77 11.92
CA ALA A 27 18.12 25.66 10.48
C ALA A 27 17.85 24.26 9.89
N GLY A 28 17.92 23.20 10.71
CA GLY A 28 17.69 21.81 10.29
C GLY A 28 17.50 20.85 11.47
N TYR A 29 17.20 19.57 11.22
CA TYR A 29 17.18 18.57 12.29
C TYR A 29 18.60 18.17 12.70
N ARG A 30 19.41 17.76 11.71
CA ARG A 30 20.81 17.36 11.85
C ARG A 30 21.74 18.38 11.19
N ASN A 31 21.43 18.78 9.95
CA ASN A 31 22.23 19.72 9.15
C ASN A 31 21.35 20.89 8.70
N PRO A 32 21.89 22.12 8.59
CA PRO A 32 21.14 23.23 8.01
C PRO A 32 20.49 22.86 6.67
N ALA A 33 19.25 23.30 6.47
CA ALA A 33 18.46 23.08 5.26
C ALA A 33 18.10 21.61 4.94
N ASP A 34 18.22 20.69 5.89
CA ASP A 34 17.74 19.30 5.73
C ASP A 34 16.20 19.16 5.79
N GLY A 35 15.47 20.27 5.98
CA GLY A 35 14.01 20.33 6.05
C GLY A 35 13.41 19.98 7.42
N GLY A 36 14.23 19.55 8.38
CA GLY A 36 13.76 19.22 9.73
C GLY A 36 13.88 20.37 10.75
N GLY A 37 14.37 21.53 10.31
CA GLY A 37 14.44 22.77 11.09
C GLY A 37 13.05 23.43 11.27
N GLY A 38 12.99 24.61 11.86
CA GLY A 38 11.74 25.31 12.11
C GLY A 38 11.84 26.33 13.23
N GLU A 39 10.69 26.84 13.66
CA GLU A 39 10.59 27.78 14.78
C GLU A 39 10.15 27.06 16.04
N PHE A 40 10.79 27.41 17.14
CA PHE A 40 10.60 26.80 18.45
C PHE A 40 10.40 27.86 19.51
N TYR A 41 9.62 27.51 20.52
CA TYR A 41 9.50 28.30 21.74
C TYR A 41 9.66 27.41 22.97
N TRP A 42 10.14 28.00 24.07
CA TRP A 42 10.22 27.31 25.35
C TRP A 42 8.89 27.43 26.09
N ASP A 43 8.31 26.30 26.49
CA ASP A 43 7.15 26.23 27.36
C ASP A 43 7.58 25.66 28.70
N VAL A 44 7.77 26.55 29.69
CA VAL A 44 8.19 26.21 31.05
C VAL A 44 7.20 25.28 31.77
N ASN A 45 5.92 25.33 31.41
CA ASN A 45 4.85 24.56 32.06
C ASN A 45 4.57 23.24 31.34
N SER A 46 5.14 23.02 30.16
CA SER A 46 4.89 21.82 29.37
C SER A 46 5.40 20.57 30.09
N LYS A 47 4.49 19.59 30.20
CA LYS A 47 4.76 18.24 30.71
C LYS A 47 4.64 17.18 29.62
N LEU A 48 4.56 17.60 28.36
CA LEU A 48 4.39 16.69 27.24
C LEU A 48 5.59 15.76 27.12
N ASP A 49 5.32 14.53 26.70
CA ASP A 49 6.37 13.56 26.43
C ASP A 49 7.22 14.01 25.24
N VAL A 50 8.51 13.68 25.32
CA VAL A 50 9.47 14.02 24.28
C VAL A 50 9.27 13.08 23.10
N ASP A 51 8.78 13.62 21.99
CA ASP A 51 8.56 12.87 20.74
C ASP A 51 9.75 12.94 19.77
N GLN A 52 10.74 13.79 20.07
CA GLN A 52 11.89 14.09 19.21
C GLN A 52 11.49 14.66 17.83
N GLY A 53 10.34 15.34 17.74
CA GLY A 53 9.89 16.01 16.52
C GLY A 53 9.21 17.35 16.76
N HIS A 54 8.19 17.38 17.63
CA HIS A 54 7.50 18.61 18.02
C HIS A 54 7.79 19.03 19.46
N VAL A 55 8.25 18.09 20.30
CA VAL A 55 8.54 18.27 21.71
C VAL A 55 9.95 17.77 21.99
N PHE A 56 10.81 18.68 22.47
CA PHE A 56 12.18 18.38 22.87
C PHE A 56 12.43 18.82 24.30
N GLN A 57 13.27 18.08 25.01
CA GLN A 57 13.73 18.45 26.36
C GLN A 57 15.06 19.21 26.27
N SER A 58 15.24 20.24 27.10
CA SER A 58 16.53 20.91 27.29
C SER A 58 17.45 20.06 28.18
N THR A 59 18.75 20.09 27.93
CA THR A 59 19.75 19.49 28.83
C THR A 59 20.02 20.37 30.06
N HIS A 60 19.56 21.62 30.09
CA HIS A 60 19.72 22.55 31.21
C HIS A 60 18.56 22.52 32.20
N GLU A 61 17.34 22.27 31.72
CA GLU A 61 16.11 22.31 32.53
C GLU A 61 15.31 21.02 32.31
N ILE A 62 15.07 20.27 33.39
CA ILE A 62 14.32 19.00 33.33
C ILE A 62 12.81 19.23 33.20
N SER A 63 12.32 20.35 33.72
CA SER A 63 10.92 20.81 33.63
C SER A 63 10.74 21.78 32.47
N GLY A 64 9.61 21.69 31.77
CA GLY A 64 9.36 22.47 30.56
C GLY A 64 9.85 21.76 29.28
N ARG A 65 9.44 22.27 28.12
CA ARG A 65 9.78 21.70 26.81
C ARG A 65 10.04 22.77 25.76
N TRP A 66 10.98 22.50 24.88
CA TRP A 66 11.04 23.14 23.58
C TRP A 66 9.91 22.59 22.72
N ARG A 67 9.07 23.50 22.22
CA ARG A 67 7.89 23.21 21.42
C ARG A 67 8.10 23.77 20.02
N ARG A 68 7.99 22.92 19.01
CA ARG A 68 7.94 23.36 17.62
C ARG A 68 6.62 24.09 17.37
N LEU A 69 6.65 25.21 16.64
CA LEU A 69 5.43 25.83 16.16
C LEU A 69 4.70 24.87 15.20
N PRO A 70 3.38 24.64 15.39
CA PRO A 70 2.63 23.70 14.57
C PRO A 70 2.64 24.04 13.07
N SER A 71 2.74 23.00 12.24
CA SER A 71 2.52 23.07 10.79
C SER A 71 1.21 22.36 10.42
N ALA A 72 0.66 22.68 9.25
CA ALA A 72 -0.58 22.04 8.77
C ALA A 72 -0.44 20.52 8.56
N ASN A 73 0.75 20.07 8.14
CA ASN A 73 1.10 18.65 7.98
C ASN A 73 2.27 18.29 8.90
N ILE A 74 2.37 17.02 9.26
CA ILE A 74 3.48 16.45 10.02
C ILE A 74 4.56 16.00 9.02
N ASP A 75 5.65 16.76 8.90
CA ASP A 75 6.79 16.39 8.06
C ASP A 75 7.70 15.40 8.79
N VAL A 76 8.01 14.25 8.18
CA VAL A 76 8.83 13.22 8.82
C VAL A 76 10.26 13.70 9.16
N ARG A 77 10.77 14.70 8.44
CA ARG A 77 12.09 15.28 8.70
C ARG A 77 12.12 16.03 10.02
N HIS A 78 10.98 16.50 10.53
CA HIS A 78 10.90 17.08 11.87
C HIS A 78 11.29 16.08 12.95
N PHE A 79 11.12 14.78 12.71
CA PHE A 79 11.45 13.68 13.62
C PHE A 79 12.82 13.05 13.33
N GLY A 80 13.58 13.64 12.40
CA GLY A 80 14.89 13.15 11.98
C GLY A 80 14.85 12.00 10.99
N ALA A 81 13.69 11.69 10.38
CA ALA A 81 13.62 10.76 9.26
C ALA A 81 14.10 11.49 7.99
N LEU A 82 15.42 11.48 7.78
CA LEU A 82 16.07 12.11 6.64
C LEU A 82 16.37 11.07 5.57
N PRO A 83 16.24 11.39 4.27
CA PRO A 83 16.59 10.45 3.23
C PRO A 83 18.09 10.14 3.23
N SER A 84 18.46 8.94 2.78
CA SER A 84 19.85 8.45 2.69
C SER A 84 20.63 8.52 4.02
N SER A 85 19.93 8.47 5.17
CA SER A 85 20.54 8.64 6.49
C SER A 85 20.70 7.34 7.30
N GLY A 86 20.58 6.19 6.63
CA GLY A 86 20.50 4.86 7.24
C GLY A 86 19.06 4.43 7.52
N ASP A 87 18.89 3.48 8.43
CA ASP A 87 17.56 3.03 8.87
C ASP A 87 16.86 4.13 9.69
N VAL A 88 15.69 4.54 9.21
CA VAL A 88 14.87 5.61 9.80
C VAL A 88 13.54 5.09 10.36
N SER A 89 13.40 3.77 10.56
CA SER A 89 12.16 3.14 11.03
C SER A 89 11.63 3.78 12.31
N ASN A 90 12.50 4.06 13.29
CA ASN A 90 12.08 4.63 14.57
C ASN A 90 11.61 6.08 14.44
N GLN A 91 12.29 6.87 13.62
CA GLN A 91 11.97 8.28 13.38
C GLN A 91 10.64 8.40 12.64
N LEU A 92 10.43 7.57 11.62
CA LEU A 92 9.20 7.55 10.85
C LEU A 92 8.02 7.02 11.68
N GLN A 93 8.25 6.03 12.56
CA GLN A 93 7.23 5.59 13.51
C GLN A 93 6.86 6.69 14.52
N LYS A 94 7.81 7.50 14.99
CA LYS A 94 7.51 8.64 15.87
C LYS A 94 6.66 9.69 15.15
N ALA A 95 6.96 9.98 13.89
CA ALA A 95 6.13 10.87 13.07
C ALA A 95 4.71 10.31 12.88
N LEU A 96 4.56 9.00 12.66
CA LEU A 96 3.25 8.34 12.60
C LEU A 96 2.50 8.43 13.95
N ASN A 97 3.20 8.25 15.07
CA ASN A 97 2.59 8.36 16.40
C ASN A 97 2.11 9.79 16.71
N ALA A 98 2.70 10.82 16.11
CA ALA A 98 2.19 12.18 16.21
C ALA A 98 0.83 12.37 15.50
N CYS A 99 0.42 11.40 14.65
CA CYS A 99 -0.91 11.31 14.03
C CYS A 99 -1.87 10.37 14.78
N GLU A 100 -1.62 10.01 16.04
CA GLU A 100 -2.50 9.08 16.80
C GLU A 100 -3.96 9.55 16.87
N SER A 101 -4.19 10.87 16.89
CA SER A 101 -5.53 11.49 16.83
C SER A 101 -6.01 11.77 15.39
N GLY A 102 -5.40 11.14 14.39
CA GLY A 102 -5.56 11.45 12.97
C GLY A 102 -4.62 12.58 12.50
N GLY A 103 -4.61 12.83 11.19
CA GLY A 103 -3.80 13.89 10.58
C GLY A 103 -3.11 13.45 9.29
N THR A 104 -2.29 14.33 8.72
CA THR A 104 -1.51 14.04 7.51
C THR A 104 -0.02 14.05 7.83
N ILE A 105 0.64 12.93 7.55
CA ILE A 105 2.09 12.82 7.54
C ILE A 105 2.59 13.00 6.10
N HIS A 106 3.61 13.84 5.91
CA HIS A 106 4.27 14.05 4.62
C HIS A 106 5.67 13.44 4.66
N ILE A 107 5.93 12.55 3.70
CA ILE A 107 7.22 11.90 3.45
C ILE A 107 7.76 12.46 2.12
N PRO A 108 8.65 13.46 2.16
CA PRO A 108 9.17 14.08 0.95
C PRO A 108 9.88 13.09 0.03
N ALA A 109 10.13 13.51 -1.20
CA ALA A 109 11.01 12.79 -2.12
C ALA A 109 12.38 12.47 -1.47
N GLY A 110 12.82 11.22 -1.62
CA GLY A 110 14.09 10.73 -1.13
C GLY A 110 14.09 9.22 -0.87
N HIS A 111 15.26 8.70 -0.50
CA HIS A 111 15.50 7.30 -0.17
C HIS A 111 15.38 7.03 1.33
N TYR A 112 14.38 6.26 1.76
CA TYR A 112 14.14 5.95 3.18
C TYR A 112 14.31 4.46 3.43
N THR A 113 15.32 4.07 4.19
CA THR A 113 15.53 2.66 4.58
C THR A 113 14.68 2.33 5.80
N ILE A 114 13.87 1.27 5.70
CA ILE A 114 12.95 0.82 6.76
C ILE A 114 13.21 -0.66 7.02
N THR A 115 13.66 -1.01 8.22
CA THR A 115 13.94 -2.40 8.64
C THR A 115 12.88 -2.96 9.58
N ARG A 116 11.87 -2.16 9.96
CA ARG A 116 10.81 -2.56 10.90
C ARG A 116 9.43 -2.19 10.36
N PRO A 117 8.40 -3.00 10.67
CA PRO A 117 7.02 -2.64 10.34
C PRO A 117 6.63 -1.27 10.90
N LEU A 118 5.95 -0.48 10.08
CA LEU A 118 5.39 0.82 10.42
C LEU A 118 3.91 0.67 10.73
N MET A 119 3.48 1.30 11.83
CA MET A 119 2.13 1.25 12.37
C MET A 119 1.43 2.58 12.13
N VAL A 120 0.37 2.56 11.33
CA VAL A 120 -0.42 3.73 10.91
C VAL A 120 -1.71 3.78 11.73
N HIS A 121 -1.97 4.93 12.35
CA HIS A 121 -3.12 5.13 13.22
C HIS A 121 -4.40 5.48 12.44
N GLN A 122 -5.54 5.28 13.10
CA GLN A 122 -6.86 5.68 12.59
C GLN A 122 -6.86 7.13 12.10
N GLY A 123 -7.48 7.37 10.95
CA GLY A 123 -7.65 8.71 10.37
C GLY A 123 -6.35 9.33 9.85
N THR A 124 -5.25 8.57 9.76
CA THR A 124 -3.98 9.07 9.24
C THR A 124 -3.96 9.03 7.71
N THR A 125 -3.50 10.12 7.09
CA THR A 125 -3.12 10.17 5.68
C THR A 125 -1.60 10.15 5.56
N VAL A 126 -1.05 9.11 4.95
CA VAL A 126 0.37 8.99 4.59
C VAL A 126 0.57 9.48 3.17
N ARG A 127 1.24 10.62 3.02
CA ARG A 127 1.44 11.29 1.73
C ARG A 127 2.92 11.33 1.37
N GLY A 128 3.25 10.89 0.16
CA GLY A 128 4.54 11.14 -0.48
C GLY A 128 4.43 12.05 -1.71
N ASP A 129 5.57 12.17 -2.40
CA ASP A 129 5.77 12.95 -3.62
C ASP A 129 5.81 12.05 -4.88
N GLY A 130 5.11 10.91 -4.83
CA GLY A 130 4.99 9.95 -5.93
C GLY A 130 6.16 8.97 -6.01
N LEU A 131 6.63 8.70 -7.23
CA LEU A 131 7.74 7.77 -7.49
C LEU A 131 9.04 8.11 -6.76
N LEU A 132 9.24 9.40 -6.42
CA LEU A 132 10.46 9.88 -5.78
C LEU A 132 10.46 9.70 -4.25
N THR A 133 9.33 9.38 -3.62
CA THR A 133 9.30 8.98 -2.20
C THR A 133 9.55 7.49 -2.11
N GLU A 134 10.82 7.09 -2.06
CA GLU A 134 11.24 5.70 -2.07
C GLU A 134 11.36 5.12 -0.66
N ILE A 135 10.56 4.09 -0.38
CA ILE A 135 10.52 3.36 0.88
C ILE A 135 11.16 2.00 0.66
N HIS A 136 12.40 1.83 1.13
CA HIS A 136 13.18 0.62 0.94
C HIS A 136 13.02 -0.28 2.15
N TYR A 137 12.15 -1.27 2.03
CA TYR A 137 11.73 -2.13 3.14
C TYR A 137 12.50 -3.46 3.17
N SER A 138 13.24 -3.68 4.25
CA SER A 138 14.00 -4.91 4.54
C SER A 138 13.65 -5.47 5.93
N GLY A 139 12.34 -5.53 6.23
CA GLY A 139 11.84 -6.06 7.50
C GLY A 139 11.96 -7.58 7.68
N PRO A 140 11.63 -8.09 8.88
CA PRO A 140 11.71 -9.52 9.16
C PRO A 140 10.70 -10.33 8.34
N LYS A 141 11.01 -11.62 8.08
CA LYS A 141 10.10 -12.56 7.41
C LYS A 141 8.72 -12.60 8.08
N GLY A 142 7.67 -12.64 7.27
CA GLY A 142 6.27 -12.65 7.70
C GLY A 142 5.70 -11.27 8.03
N SER A 143 6.47 -10.20 7.86
CA SER A 143 6.04 -8.84 8.19
C SER A 143 5.84 -7.97 6.95
N SER A 144 5.30 -6.77 7.17
CA SER A 144 4.92 -5.84 6.11
C SER A 144 5.39 -4.43 6.44
N CYS A 145 5.67 -3.61 5.43
CA CYS A 145 6.11 -2.24 5.64
C CYS A 145 5.01 -1.41 6.33
N TRP A 146 3.82 -1.36 5.73
CA TRP A 146 2.69 -0.56 6.21
C TRP A 146 1.63 -1.45 6.86
N ASN A 147 1.25 -1.12 8.10
CA ASN A 147 0.31 -1.90 8.91
C ASN A 147 -0.63 -0.95 9.67
N ALA A 148 -1.84 -1.41 9.97
CA ALA A 148 -2.73 -0.70 10.88
C ALA A 148 -2.22 -0.82 12.32
N ALA A 149 -2.07 0.29 13.03
CA ALA A 149 -1.69 0.33 14.45
C ALA A 149 -2.69 -0.43 15.34
N GLN A 150 -3.97 -0.41 14.94
CA GLN A 150 -5.05 -1.13 15.58
C GLN A 150 -5.79 -1.98 14.54
N ARG A 151 -6.05 -3.24 14.88
CA ARG A 151 -6.73 -4.18 13.98
C ARG A 151 -8.23 -4.31 14.23
N SER A 152 -8.63 -4.18 15.50
CA SER A 152 -10.02 -4.30 15.94
C SER A 152 -10.37 -3.20 16.95
N PRO A 153 -11.49 -2.46 16.75
CA PRO A 153 -12.23 -2.34 15.49
C PRO A 153 -11.33 -1.95 14.31
N ALA A 154 -11.80 -2.25 13.10
CA ALA A 154 -11.10 -1.89 11.88
C ALA A 154 -10.93 -0.36 11.77
N THR A 155 -9.82 0.04 11.17
CA THR A 155 -9.39 1.43 11.04
C THR A 155 -9.44 1.91 9.59
N SER A 156 -9.71 3.20 9.40
CA SER A 156 -9.69 3.89 8.11
C SER A 156 -8.47 4.81 8.04
N MET A 157 -7.72 4.70 6.96
CA MET A 157 -6.53 5.50 6.69
C MET A 157 -6.37 5.73 5.18
N SER A 158 -5.47 6.63 4.80
CA SER A 158 -5.20 6.94 3.39
C SER A 158 -3.70 6.86 3.10
N PHE A 159 -3.34 6.31 1.94
CA PHE A 159 -1.98 6.30 1.41
C PHE A 159 -1.98 6.94 0.02
N TYR A 160 -1.08 7.90 -0.21
CA TYR A 160 -0.99 8.61 -1.47
C TYR A 160 0.45 8.83 -1.92
N GLY A 161 0.77 8.48 -3.16
CA GLY A 161 2.02 8.91 -3.81
C GLY A 161 3.27 8.33 -3.17
N LEU A 162 3.31 7.02 -2.92
CA LEU A 162 4.46 6.34 -2.32
C LEU A 162 5.06 5.32 -3.30
N ASN A 163 6.38 5.15 -3.25
CA ASN A 163 7.11 4.12 -3.97
C ASN A 163 7.76 3.14 -2.98
N THR A 164 7.17 1.98 -2.77
CA THR A 164 7.67 0.98 -1.80
C THR A 164 8.42 -0.15 -2.50
N LEU A 165 9.69 -0.33 -2.15
CA LEU A 165 10.53 -1.43 -2.61
C LEU A 165 10.63 -2.49 -1.51
N VAL A 166 10.19 -3.71 -1.80
CA VAL A 166 10.23 -4.85 -0.88
C VAL A 166 11.48 -5.67 -1.17
N LEU A 167 12.39 -5.77 -0.19
CA LEU A 167 13.76 -6.27 -0.39
C LEU A 167 14.05 -7.61 0.31
N ASN A 168 13.15 -8.11 1.16
CA ASN A 168 13.30 -9.40 1.84
C ASN A 168 12.18 -10.38 1.46
N GLU A 169 12.54 -11.64 1.23
CA GLU A 169 11.56 -12.69 0.90
C GLU A 169 10.52 -12.86 2.00
N HIS A 170 9.32 -13.29 1.63
CA HIS A 170 8.21 -13.51 2.57
C HIS A 170 7.82 -12.25 3.36
N THR A 171 7.96 -11.08 2.74
CA THR A 171 7.47 -9.82 3.27
C THR A 171 6.53 -9.15 2.26
N SER A 172 5.81 -8.11 2.70
CA SER A 172 4.93 -7.35 1.82
C SER A 172 5.01 -5.84 2.02
N ALA A 173 4.57 -5.07 1.03
CA ALA A 173 4.52 -3.62 1.16
C ALA A 173 3.39 -3.21 2.13
N PHE A 174 2.17 -3.68 1.88
CA PHE A 174 1.00 -3.34 2.69
C PHE A 174 0.39 -4.58 3.31
N ARG A 175 0.12 -4.53 4.62
CA ARG A 175 -0.77 -5.47 5.31
C ARG A 175 -2.11 -4.80 5.56
N LEU A 176 -3.13 -5.31 4.90
CA LEU A 176 -4.48 -4.74 4.92
C LEU A 176 -5.30 -5.17 6.14
N THR A 177 -4.80 -6.10 6.97
CA THR A 177 -5.46 -6.50 8.22
C THR A 177 -5.76 -5.28 9.09
N GLY A 178 -7.02 -5.10 9.47
CA GLY A 178 -7.45 -3.94 10.24
C GLY A 178 -7.61 -2.65 9.46
N MET A 179 -7.41 -2.64 8.13
CA MET A 179 -7.62 -1.47 7.26
C MET A 179 -8.95 -1.64 6.50
N SER A 180 -10.00 -0.96 6.94
CA SER A 180 -11.30 -0.90 6.26
C SER A 180 -11.70 0.53 5.96
N TYR A 181 -12.51 0.76 4.93
CA TYR A 181 -12.88 2.12 4.49
C TYR A 181 -11.65 2.99 4.17
N SER A 182 -10.54 2.38 3.79
CA SER A 182 -9.26 3.02 3.54
C SER A 182 -9.08 3.36 2.05
N ARG A 183 -8.20 4.34 1.77
CA ARG A 183 -7.89 4.81 0.42
C ARG A 183 -6.42 4.57 0.09
N PHE A 184 -6.18 4.06 -1.11
CA PHE A 184 -4.85 3.77 -1.63
C PHE A 184 -4.76 4.37 -3.02
N ASP A 185 -4.00 5.44 -3.19
CA ASP A 185 -4.03 6.25 -4.41
C ASP A 185 -2.61 6.51 -4.92
N LEU A 186 -2.36 6.23 -6.21
CA LEU A 186 -1.08 6.47 -6.87
C LEU A 186 0.10 5.83 -6.11
N LEU A 187 0.01 4.52 -5.88
CA LEU A 187 1.02 3.75 -5.15
C LEU A 187 1.81 2.88 -6.11
N PHE A 188 3.12 2.83 -5.91
CA PHE A 188 4.03 1.99 -6.69
C PHE A 188 4.69 0.99 -5.75
N VAL A 189 4.57 -0.30 -6.05
CA VAL A 189 5.24 -1.34 -5.29
C VAL A 189 6.18 -2.13 -6.19
N HIS A 190 7.44 -2.23 -5.79
CA HIS A 190 8.42 -3.08 -6.44
C HIS A 190 8.80 -4.24 -5.52
N LEU A 191 8.40 -5.44 -5.91
CA LEU A 191 8.75 -6.69 -5.27
C LEU A 191 10.11 -7.14 -5.82
N ARG A 192 11.19 -6.81 -5.11
CA ARG A 192 12.56 -7.01 -5.63
C ARG A 192 13.09 -8.41 -5.40
N VAL A 193 12.38 -9.23 -4.65
CA VAL A 193 12.77 -10.59 -4.27
C VAL A 193 11.56 -11.54 -4.31
N PRO A 194 11.79 -12.84 -4.54
CA PRO A 194 10.73 -13.84 -4.59
C PRO A 194 9.87 -13.94 -3.33
N ASN A 195 8.70 -14.58 -3.45
CA ASN A 195 7.78 -14.89 -2.36
C ASN A 195 7.33 -13.65 -1.57
N THR A 196 7.09 -12.53 -2.25
CA THR A 196 6.63 -11.28 -1.64
C THR A 196 5.29 -10.82 -2.21
N SER A 197 4.57 -9.98 -1.48
CA SER A 197 3.26 -9.49 -1.91
C SER A 197 3.19 -7.96 -1.87
N ALA A 198 2.48 -7.33 -2.81
CA ALA A 198 2.32 -5.87 -2.74
C ALA A 198 1.23 -5.48 -1.74
N TYR A 199 0.00 -5.97 -1.95
CA TYR A 199 -1.15 -5.67 -1.11
C TYR A 199 -1.69 -6.95 -0.47
N PHE A 200 -1.22 -7.24 0.74
CA PHE A 200 -1.50 -8.49 1.44
C PHE A 200 -2.68 -8.34 2.41
N GLY A 201 -3.77 -9.06 2.15
CA GLY A 201 -4.96 -9.12 2.99
C GLY A 201 -5.26 -10.56 3.41
N PRO A 202 -4.74 -11.03 4.56
CA PRO A 202 -4.92 -12.42 4.98
C PRO A 202 -6.37 -12.69 5.41
N SER A 203 -6.78 -13.95 5.23
CA SER A 203 -8.12 -14.41 5.55
C SER A 203 -8.31 -14.73 7.04
N ASN A 204 -8.00 -13.79 7.94
CA ASN A 204 -7.81 -14.06 9.37
C ASN A 204 -8.95 -13.59 10.30
N GLY A 205 -10.12 -13.24 9.75
CA GLY A 205 -11.25 -12.67 10.52
C GLY A 205 -11.18 -11.16 10.77
N GLU A 206 -10.02 -10.53 10.54
CA GLU A 206 -9.81 -9.08 10.59
C GLU A 206 -9.57 -8.52 9.17
N SER A 207 -10.17 -9.19 8.18
CA SER A 207 -10.01 -8.88 6.76
C SER A 207 -10.42 -7.43 6.43
N PRO A 208 -9.75 -6.78 5.47
CA PRO A 208 -10.14 -5.47 4.98
C PRO A 208 -11.49 -5.48 4.25
N TYR A 209 -12.32 -4.48 4.55
CA TYR A 209 -13.60 -4.24 3.87
C TYR A 209 -13.69 -2.82 3.31
N TYR A 210 -14.34 -2.67 2.16
CA TYR A 210 -14.72 -1.36 1.60
C TYR A 210 -13.55 -0.41 1.29
N ASN A 211 -12.37 -0.94 0.98
CA ASN A 211 -11.25 -0.12 0.54
C ASN A 211 -11.38 0.25 -0.94
N VAL A 212 -10.76 1.37 -1.30
CA VAL A 212 -10.64 1.78 -2.70
C VAL A 212 -9.17 1.99 -3.05
N PHE A 213 -8.74 1.33 -4.12
CA PHE A 213 -7.42 1.42 -4.72
C PHE A 213 -7.53 2.14 -6.06
N THR A 214 -6.83 3.24 -6.25
CA THR A 214 -6.78 3.98 -7.52
C THR A 214 -5.35 4.06 -8.01
N ASN A 215 -5.06 3.60 -9.22
CA ASN A 215 -3.70 3.61 -9.81
C ASN A 215 -2.66 3.02 -8.85
N CYS A 216 -2.94 1.82 -8.35
CA CYS A 216 -2.03 1.05 -7.49
C CYS A 216 -1.29 0.00 -8.33
N HIS A 217 0.03 0.08 -8.34
CA HIS A 217 0.91 -0.67 -9.22
C HIS A 217 1.75 -1.69 -8.43
N ALA A 218 2.04 -2.84 -9.05
CA ALA A 218 2.93 -3.85 -8.49
C ALA A 218 3.84 -4.43 -9.59
N SER A 219 5.14 -4.51 -9.33
CA SER A 219 6.12 -5.08 -10.27
C SER A 219 6.99 -6.09 -9.56
N GLY A 220 6.99 -7.32 -10.06
CA GLY A 220 7.80 -8.42 -9.55
C GLY A 220 9.23 -8.47 -10.09
N PRO A 221 10.05 -9.40 -9.59
CA PRO A 221 11.44 -9.55 -10.02
C PRO A 221 11.59 -10.19 -11.40
N GLY A 222 10.47 -10.60 -12.04
CA GLY A 222 10.47 -11.32 -13.32
C GLY A 222 10.72 -12.82 -13.16
N GLY A 223 10.98 -13.48 -14.29
CA GLY A 223 11.16 -14.93 -14.35
C GLY A 223 9.85 -15.72 -14.40
N ASP A 224 9.96 -17.03 -14.65
CA ASP A 224 8.81 -17.92 -14.86
C ASP A 224 8.12 -18.39 -13.58
N SER A 225 8.78 -18.30 -12.43
CA SER A 225 8.17 -18.56 -11.13
C SER A 225 8.95 -17.84 -10.04
N ASN A 226 8.32 -16.85 -9.42
CA ASN A 226 8.92 -16.05 -8.36
C ASN A 226 8.10 -16.00 -7.07
N GLY A 227 6.95 -16.68 -7.01
CA GLY A 227 6.06 -16.70 -5.85
C GLY A 227 5.47 -15.34 -5.47
N CYS A 228 5.68 -14.30 -6.26
CA CYS A 228 5.21 -12.96 -5.93
C CYS A 228 3.74 -12.78 -6.31
N VAL A 229 3.02 -11.99 -5.51
CA VAL A 229 1.61 -11.71 -5.75
C VAL A 229 1.36 -10.20 -5.69
N GLY A 230 0.68 -9.64 -6.69
CA GLY A 230 0.31 -8.22 -6.69
C GLY A 230 -0.69 -7.91 -5.57
N PHE A 231 -1.94 -8.31 -5.77
CA PHE A 231 -2.98 -8.25 -4.74
C PHE A 231 -3.17 -9.66 -4.17
N ASP A 232 -2.72 -9.88 -2.94
CA ASP A 232 -2.75 -11.19 -2.29
C ASP A 232 -3.85 -11.18 -1.23
N TRP A 233 -5.08 -11.38 -1.69
CA TRP A 233 -6.28 -11.47 -0.85
C TRP A 233 -6.65 -12.93 -0.64
N GLY A 234 -5.66 -13.70 -0.19
CA GLY A 234 -5.77 -15.12 0.09
C GLY A 234 -5.33 -15.46 1.50
N SER A 235 -5.83 -16.59 1.99
CA SER A 235 -5.48 -17.21 3.25
C SER A 235 -4.03 -17.70 3.20
N GLN A 236 -3.24 -17.30 4.19
CA GLN A 236 -2.05 -18.06 4.60
C GLN A 236 -2.25 -18.70 5.99
N ASP A 237 -3.49 -18.67 6.47
CA ASP A 237 -3.96 -19.14 7.77
C ASP A 237 -5.30 -19.88 7.65
N ASP A 238 -5.76 -20.47 8.75
CA ASP A 238 -6.96 -21.31 8.81
C ASP A 238 -8.27 -20.52 8.99
N GLY A 239 -8.31 -19.24 8.60
CA GLY A 239 -9.54 -18.45 8.72
C GLY A 239 -10.50 -18.63 7.53
N ASP A 240 -11.73 -18.13 7.70
CA ASP A 240 -12.84 -18.30 6.76
C ASP A 240 -13.37 -16.98 6.18
N LEU A 241 -12.83 -15.83 6.62
CA LEU A 241 -13.19 -14.50 6.14
C LEU A 241 -12.02 -13.93 5.35
N ALA A 242 -12.27 -13.45 4.13
CA ALA A 242 -11.28 -12.86 3.21
C ALA A 242 -11.67 -11.41 2.85
N PRO A 243 -10.76 -10.62 2.23
CA PRO A 243 -11.04 -9.26 1.77
C PRO A 243 -12.30 -9.14 0.90
N ASN A 244 -13.33 -8.41 1.36
CA ASN A 244 -14.60 -8.28 0.65
C ASN A 244 -14.96 -6.82 0.34
N ALA A 245 -15.78 -6.62 -0.69
CA ALA A 245 -16.34 -5.33 -1.06
C ALA A 245 -15.29 -4.22 -1.34
N ASN A 246 -14.08 -4.61 -1.74
CA ASN A 246 -13.02 -3.68 -2.14
C ASN A 246 -13.14 -3.32 -3.62
N GLN A 247 -12.64 -2.15 -3.99
CA GLN A 247 -12.68 -1.66 -5.37
C GLN A 247 -11.28 -1.30 -5.84
N ILE A 248 -10.89 -1.76 -7.04
CA ILE A 248 -9.65 -1.39 -7.70
C ILE A 248 -9.97 -0.67 -9.00
N PHE A 249 -9.43 0.53 -9.18
CA PHE A 249 -9.53 1.35 -10.37
C PHE A 249 -8.15 1.62 -10.97
N GLY A 250 -7.86 0.98 -12.09
CA GLY A 250 -6.58 1.08 -12.78
C GLY A 250 -5.46 0.34 -12.06
N GLY A 251 -4.23 0.74 -12.36
CA GLY A 251 -3.02 0.08 -11.86
C GLY A 251 -2.44 -0.91 -12.86
N HIS A 252 -1.11 -1.04 -12.81
CA HIS A 252 -0.33 -1.97 -13.64
C HIS A 252 0.33 -3.00 -12.73
N VAL A 253 0.05 -4.27 -13.00
CA VAL A 253 0.64 -5.40 -12.28
C VAL A 253 1.46 -6.22 -13.26
N ASN A 254 2.76 -6.36 -13.02
CA ASN A 254 3.64 -7.05 -13.94
C ASN A 254 4.67 -7.95 -13.26
N SER A 255 5.19 -8.91 -14.02
CA SER A 255 6.37 -9.72 -13.63
C SER A 255 6.20 -10.50 -12.31
N VAL A 256 4.96 -10.82 -11.93
CA VAL A 256 4.59 -11.57 -10.71
C VAL A 256 3.96 -12.90 -11.10
N ASP A 257 4.00 -13.88 -10.19
CA ASP A 257 3.32 -15.16 -10.41
C ASP A 257 1.81 -14.96 -10.51
N ILE A 258 1.22 -14.19 -9.59
CA ILE A 258 -0.23 -13.95 -9.58
C ILE A 258 -0.49 -12.45 -9.49
N ALA A 259 -1.22 -11.89 -10.45
CA ALA A 259 -1.53 -10.47 -10.42
C ALA A 259 -2.53 -10.16 -9.30
N VAL A 260 -3.61 -10.94 -9.22
CA VAL A 260 -4.64 -10.85 -8.18
C VAL A 260 -5.04 -12.25 -7.73
N ARG A 261 -4.80 -12.57 -6.46
CA ARG A 261 -5.43 -13.69 -5.76
C ARG A 261 -6.59 -13.13 -4.95
N CYS A 262 -7.79 -13.66 -5.14
CA CYS A 262 -8.99 -13.19 -4.46
C CYS A 262 -9.81 -14.37 -3.91
N GLN A 263 -9.84 -14.50 -2.59
CA GLN A 263 -10.70 -15.43 -1.86
C GLN A 263 -11.96 -14.80 -1.27
N GLY A 264 -12.10 -13.48 -1.42
CA GLY A 264 -13.27 -12.74 -0.96
C GLY A 264 -14.32 -12.51 -2.03
N THR A 265 -15.39 -11.83 -1.64
CA THR A 265 -16.61 -11.61 -2.43
C THR A 265 -16.98 -10.14 -2.50
N GLY A 266 -17.73 -9.78 -3.53
CA GLY A 266 -18.21 -8.43 -3.80
C GLY A 266 -17.11 -7.45 -4.20
N ASN A 267 -15.92 -7.94 -4.56
CA ASN A 267 -14.85 -7.07 -5.02
C ASN A 267 -15.05 -6.68 -6.49
N ILE A 268 -14.69 -5.45 -6.81
CA ILE A 268 -14.81 -4.88 -8.15
C ILE A 268 -13.43 -4.48 -8.65
N PHE A 269 -13.05 -4.94 -9.83
CA PHE A 269 -11.80 -4.65 -10.49
C PHE A 269 -12.10 -3.94 -11.82
N HIS A 270 -11.56 -2.73 -12.00
CA HIS A 270 -11.86 -1.91 -13.16
C HIS A 270 -10.58 -1.37 -13.80
N GLY A 271 -10.34 -1.68 -15.07
CA GLY A 271 -9.29 -1.07 -15.88
C GLY A 271 -7.86 -1.45 -15.49
N GLN A 272 -7.66 -2.58 -14.80
CA GLN A 272 -6.32 -3.06 -14.48
C GLN A 272 -5.57 -3.47 -15.75
N VAL A 273 -4.25 -3.29 -15.71
CA VAL A 273 -3.31 -3.70 -16.77
C VAL A 273 -2.40 -4.79 -16.22
N PHE A 274 -2.38 -5.97 -16.85
CA PHE A 274 -1.50 -7.07 -16.49
C PHE A 274 -0.46 -7.33 -17.57
N GLU A 275 0.78 -7.61 -17.17
CA GLU A 275 1.87 -7.89 -18.10
C GLU A 275 2.85 -8.94 -17.55
N MET A 276 3.15 -9.98 -18.34
CA MET A 276 4.11 -11.04 -17.95
C MET A 276 3.79 -11.66 -16.60
N VAL A 277 2.57 -12.18 -16.45
CA VAL A 277 2.12 -12.86 -15.22
C VAL A 277 1.79 -14.32 -15.50
N ASN A 278 2.02 -15.21 -14.52
CA ASN A 278 1.60 -16.60 -14.70
C ASN A 278 0.08 -16.73 -14.59
N VAL A 279 -0.53 -16.06 -13.61
CA VAL A 279 -1.98 -15.98 -13.43
C VAL A 279 -2.41 -14.52 -13.30
N GLY A 280 -3.39 -14.09 -14.09
CA GLY A 280 -4.02 -12.78 -13.96
C GLY A 280 -4.88 -12.72 -12.70
N TYR A 281 -6.12 -13.17 -12.80
CA TYR A 281 -7.03 -13.32 -11.66
C TYR A 281 -7.12 -14.79 -11.22
N GLU A 282 -6.74 -15.09 -9.98
CA GLU A 282 -6.99 -16.36 -9.29
C GLU A 282 -8.17 -16.16 -8.31
N PHE A 283 -9.32 -16.76 -8.62
CA PHE A 283 -10.48 -16.78 -7.73
C PHE A 283 -10.58 -18.12 -7.01
N ASP A 284 -10.60 -18.06 -5.68
CA ASP A 284 -10.66 -19.25 -4.82
C ASP A 284 -11.55 -19.01 -3.59
N LEU A 285 -11.68 -20.00 -2.71
CA LEU A 285 -12.23 -19.81 -1.37
C LEU A 285 -11.12 -19.91 -0.33
N PRO A 286 -11.29 -19.36 0.88
CA PRO A 286 -10.50 -19.79 2.01
C PRO A 286 -10.63 -21.32 2.16
N PRO A 287 -9.54 -22.08 2.35
CA PRO A 287 -9.60 -23.55 2.41
C PRO A 287 -10.61 -24.10 3.42
N LYS A 288 -10.78 -23.42 4.56
CA LYS A 288 -11.79 -23.76 5.57
C LYS A 288 -13.23 -23.71 5.05
N ARG A 289 -13.49 -22.96 3.97
CA ARG A 289 -14.82 -22.85 3.33
C ARG A 289 -15.07 -23.88 2.24
N TYR A 290 -14.10 -24.71 1.84
CA TYR A 290 -14.28 -25.72 0.78
C TYR A 290 -15.39 -26.73 1.09
N ASN A 291 -15.62 -27.01 2.38
CA ASN A 291 -16.67 -27.92 2.84
C ASN A 291 -17.75 -27.21 3.69
N ALA A 292 -17.72 -25.87 3.76
CA ALA A 292 -18.71 -25.12 4.51
C ALA A 292 -20.07 -25.15 3.81
N GLN A 293 -21.16 -24.95 4.55
CA GLN A 293 -22.50 -24.78 3.94
C GLN A 293 -22.62 -23.47 3.18
N SER A 294 -22.01 -22.39 3.70
CA SER A 294 -21.94 -21.09 3.03
C SER A 294 -20.70 -21.03 2.13
N GLN A 295 -20.80 -21.64 0.96
CA GLN A 295 -19.80 -21.53 -0.10
C GLN A 295 -20.11 -20.36 -1.03
N GLY A 296 -19.13 -20.07 -1.87
CA GLY A 296 -19.29 -19.17 -2.98
C GLY A 296 -18.83 -17.75 -2.69
N ILE A 297 -18.29 -17.16 -3.75
CA ILE A 297 -17.90 -15.77 -3.86
C ILE A 297 -18.34 -15.27 -5.24
N SER A 298 -18.57 -13.97 -5.36
CA SER A 298 -18.88 -13.33 -6.64
C SER A 298 -18.10 -12.03 -6.76
N ASN A 299 -17.37 -11.84 -7.85
CA ASN A 299 -16.58 -10.64 -8.09
C ASN A 299 -16.71 -10.16 -9.53
N ASP A 300 -16.48 -8.86 -9.76
CA ASP A 300 -16.63 -8.23 -11.07
C ASP A 300 -15.29 -7.72 -11.60
N VAL A 301 -14.99 -7.99 -12.87
CA VAL A 301 -13.83 -7.49 -13.60
C VAL A 301 -14.30 -6.76 -14.85
N MET A 302 -13.90 -5.51 -15.02
CA MET A 302 -14.29 -4.68 -16.17
C MET A 302 -13.08 -3.99 -16.78
N GLY A 303 -13.00 -3.97 -18.12
CA GLY A 303 -11.94 -3.27 -18.84
C GLY A 303 -10.52 -3.81 -18.64
N LEU A 304 -10.33 -5.10 -18.35
CA LEU A 304 -8.98 -5.69 -18.20
C LEU A 304 -8.17 -5.58 -19.50
N TYR A 305 -6.98 -4.97 -19.45
CA TYR A 305 -5.94 -5.16 -20.45
C TYR A 305 -4.93 -6.19 -19.93
N ALA A 306 -4.59 -7.21 -20.73
CA ALA A 306 -3.59 -8.20 -20.33
C ALA A 306 -2.67 -8.60 -21.50
N GLU A 307 -1.37 -8.68 -21.25
CA GLU A 307 -0.36 -9.10 -22.22
C GLU A 307 0.60 -10.11 -21.60
N TYR A 308 0.87 -11.22 -22.30
CA TYR A 308 1.73 -12.31 -21.80
C TYR A 308 1.30 -12.88 -20.44
N ALA A 309 -0.01 -12.92 -20.16
CA ALA A 309 -0.55 -13.64 -19.01
C ALA A 309 -0.74 -15.11 -19.36
N LYS A 310 -0.04 -16.07 -18.74
CA LYS A 310 -0.18 -17.50 -19.11
C LYS A 310 -1.63 -17.96 -18.93
N VAL A 311 -2.22 -17.73 -17.76
CA VAL A 311 -3.65 -17.92 -17.49
C VAL A 311 -4.26 -16.58 -17.12
N VAL A 312 -5.22 -16.08 -17.89
CA VAL A 312 -5.81 -14.76 -17.59
C VAL A 312 -6.78 -14.82 -16.41
N PHE A 313 -7.64 -15.85 -16.39
CA PHE A 313 -8.57 -16.13 -15.30
C PHE A 313 -8.43 -17.59 -14.86
N GLU A 314 -8.19 -17.82 -13.57
CA GLU A 314 -8.19 -19.13 -12.95
C GLU A 314 -9.26 -19.19 -11.85
N GLN A 315 -10.21 -20.10 -12.00
CA GLN A 315 -11.18 -20.45 -10.97
C GLN A 315 -10.72 -21.75 -10.30
N LYS A 316 -10.33 -21.65 -9.03
CA LYS A 316 -9.76 -22.74 -8.23
C LYS A 316 -10.83 -23.61 -7.59
N HIS A 317 -11.96 -23.01 -7.22
CA HIS A 317 -13.10 -23.68 -6.63
C HIS A 317 -14.37 -23.43 -7.46
N GLU A 318 -15.21 -24.45 -7.66
CA GLU A 318 -16.36 -24.42 -8.58
C GLU A 318 -17.47 -23.42 -8.20
N THR A 319 -17.47 -22.95 -6.95
CA THR A 319 -18.42 -21.95 -6.44
C THR A 319 -17.86 -20.51 -6.48
N CYS A 320 -16.67 -20.30 -7.03
CA CYS A 320 -16.12 -18.97 -7.25
C CYS A 320 -16.66 -18.39 -8.57
N TYR A 321 -17.67 -17.54 -8.47
CA TYR A 321 -18.34 -16.93 -9.61
C TYR A 321 -17.72 -15.58 -9.95
N PHE A 322 -17.76 -15.20 -11.23
CA PHE A 322 -17.32 -13.87 -11.65
C PHE A 322 -18.02 -13.41 -12.92
N ILE A 323 -18.13 -12.09 -13.07
CA ILE A 323 -18.47 -11.43 -14.32
C ILE A 323 -17.23 -10.67 -14.77
N ALA A 324 -16.76 -10.94 -15.98
CA ALA A 324 -15.54 -10.38 -16.52
C ALA A 324 -15.75 -9.79 -17.92
N GLN A 325 -15.23 -8.59 -18.14
CA GLN A 325 -15.09 -7.96 -19.44
C GLN A 325 -13.63 -7.52 -19.63
N THR A 326 -13.01 -7.94 -20.73
CA THR A 326 -11.66 -7.52 -21.12
C THR A 326 -11.72 -6.43 -22.19
N ALA A 327 -10.70 -5.58 -22.21
CA ALA A 327 -10.47 -4.55 -23.22
C ALA A 327 -9.52 -5.02 -24.32
N MET A 328 -8.48 -5.79 -23.96
CA MET A 328 -7.55 -6.44 -24.89
C MET A 328 -6.77 -7.52 -24.15
N VAL A 329 -6.60 -8.68 -24.78
CA VAL A 329 -5.79 -9.78 -24.22
C VAL A 329 -4.89 -10.35 -25.31
N THR A 330 -3.57 -10.32 -25.11
CA THR A 330 -2.56 -10.79 -26.06
C THR A 330 -1.51 -11.69 -25.37
N GLY A 331 -0.83 -12.54 -26.14
CA GLY A 331 0.27 -13.37 -25.62
C GLY A 331 -0.09 -14.40 -24.54
N HIS A 332 -1.38 -14.65 -24.28
CA HIS A 332 -1.84 -15.60 -23.27
C HIS A 332 -1.86 -17.04 -23.77
N GLU A 333 -1.69 -18.01 -22.86
CA GLU A 333 -1.82 -19.44 -23.17
C GLU A 333 -3.28 -19.91 -23.00
N LEU A 334 -3.95 -19.44 -21.95
CA LEU A 334 -5.32 -19.81 -21.63
C LEU A 334 -6.14 -18.61 -21.13
N MET A 335 -7.28 -18.38 -21.77
CA MET A 335 -8.21 -17.33 -21.38
C MET A 335 -8.90 -17.64 -20.03
N LEU A 336 -9.39 -18.87 -19.85
CA LEU A 336 -10.07 -19.30 -18.62
C LEU A 336 -9.72 -20.75 -18.27
N LYS A 337 -9.14 -20.94 -17.08
CA LYS A 337 -8.98 -22.24 -16.41
C LYS A 337 -10.05 -22.37 -15.33
N ALA A 338 -11.09 -23.16 -15.56
CA ALA A 338 -12.22 -23.26 -14.63
C ALA A 338 -12.54 -24.69 -14.20
N LYS A 339 -13.00 -24.85 -12.96
CA LYS A 339 -13.56 -26.10 -12.42
C LYS A 339 -15.04 -26.25 -12.81
N SER A 340 -15.79 -25.16 -12.76
CA SER A 340 -17.13 -25.03 -13.32
C SER A 340 -17.26 -23.71 -14.08
N ARG A 341 -18.04 -23.73 -15.16
CA ARG A 341 -18.36 -22.51 -15.92
C ARG A 341 -19.73 -21.94 -15.54
N ASP A 342 -20.43 -22.62 -14.65
CA ASP A 342 -21.76 -22.20 -14.21
C ASP A 342 -21.66 -20.86 -13.47
N ASN A 343 -22.65 -19.99 -13.72
CA ASN A 343 -22.77 -18.67 -13.10
C ASN A 343 -21.59 -17.71 -13.35
N CYS A 344 -20.68 -18.03 -14.28
CA CYS A 344 -19.62 -17.15 -14.72
C CYS A 344 -19.96 -16.53 -16.08
N VAL A 345 -19.66 -15.24 -16.24
CA VAL A 345 -19.80 -14.54 -17.53
C VAL A 345 -18.44 -13.96 -17.90
N LEU A 346 -17.93 -14.27 -19.10
CA LEU A 346 -16.67 -13.72 -19.61
C LEU A 346 -16.85 -13.19 -21.03
N LEU A 347 -16.67 -11.88 -21.18
CA LEU A 347 -16.67 -11.14 -22.43
C LEU A 347 -15.22 -10.74 -22.76
N SER A 348 -14.63 -11.34 -23.80
CA SER A 348 -13.26 -11.03 -24.20
C SER A 348 -13.19 -10.50 -25.64
N SER A 349 -12.50 -9.38 -25.84
CA SER A 349 -12.21 -8.84 -27.16
C SER A 349 -11.10 -9.63 -27.84
N HIS A 350 -11.42 -10.23 -28.98
CA HIS A 350 -10.59 -11.21 -29.68
C HIS A 350 -9.44 -10.58 -30.50
N SER A 351 -8.28 -11.27 -30.54
CA SER A 351 -7.30 -11.18 -31.65
C SER A 351 -7.19 -12.51 -32.45
N GLY A 352 -8.28 -13.29 -32.47
CA GLY A 352 -8.74 -14.07 -33.63
C GLY A 352 -8.00 -15.33 -34.09
N GLN A 353 -6.76 -15.62 -33.70
CA GLN A 353 -6.01 -16.70 -34.38
C GLN A 353 -6.17 -18.12 -33.80
N LEU A 354 -6.51 -18.30 -32.52
CA LEU A 354 -6.59 -19.63 -31.90
C LEU A 354 -8.02 -19.96 -31.38
N PRO A 355 -8.58 -21.14 -31.71
CA PRO A 355 -9.91 -21.55 -31.24
C PRO A 355 -10.09 -21.61 -29.71
N MET A 356 -9.02 -21.85 -28.96
CA MET A 356 -9.03 -21.86 -27.49
C MET A 356 -9.20 -20.46 -26.88
N ASN A 357 -9.05 -19.41 -27.68
CA ASN A 357 -9.16 -18.00 -27.26
C ASN A 357 -10.56 -17.44 -27.56
N ARG A 358 -11.57 -18.31 -27.77
CA ARG A 358 -12.92 -17.88 -28.10
C ARG A 358 -13.74 -17.50 -26.86
N SER A 359 -14.37 -16.33 -26.88
CA SER A 359 -15.29 -15.86 -25.82
C SER A 359 -16.50 -16.78 -25.65
N PHE A 360 -17.09 -16.77 -24.45
CA PHE A 360 -18.27 -17.56 -24.10
C PHE A 360 -19.59 -17.00 -24.66
N PHE A 361 -19.55 -15.83 -25.31
CA PHE A 361 -20.64 -15.31 -26.14
C PHE A 361 -20.20 -15.27 -27.61
N GLN A 362 -20.75 -16.15 -28.45
CA GLN A 362 -20.79 -15.93 -29.90
C GLN A 362 -22.08 -15.19 -30.23
N LYS A 363 -21.99 -13.86 -30.41
CA LYS A 363 -22.95 -13.13 -31.24
C LYS A 363 -22.15 -12.25 -32.19
N ALA A 364 -21.94 -12.76 -33.40
CA ALA A 364 -21.49 -11.95 -34.51
C ALA A 364 -22.56 -10.87 -34.75
N VAL A 365 -22.23 -9.60 -34.51
CA VAL A 365 -22.92 -8.52 -35.22
C VAL A 365 -22.08 -8.29 -36.48
N GLU A 366 -22.52 -8.89 -37.58
CA GLU A 366 -21.98 -8.56 -38.89
C GLU A 366 -22.44 -7.15 -39.25
N PHE A 367 -21.52 -6.19 -39.19
CA PHE A 367 -21.73 -4.91 -39.86
C PHE A 367 -21.46 -5.12 -41.34
N LYS A 368 -22.52 -5.13 -42.15
CA LYS A 368 -22.35 -4.94 -43.59
C LYS A 368 -21.76 -3.54 -43.80
N PRO A 369 -20.66 -3.38 -44.53
CA PRO A 369 -20.23 -2.06 -44.98
C PRO A 369 -21.42 -1.39 -45.68
N LEU A 370 -21.71 -0.14 -45.32
CA LEU A 370 -22.56 0.67 -46.18
C LEU A 370 -21.75 0.92 -47.45
N GLU A 371 -22.20 0.35 -48.56
CA GLU A 371 -21.76 0.75 -49.89
C GLU A 371 -22.29 2.17 -50.12
N PHE A 372 -21.38 3.13 -50.16
CA PHE A 372 -21.67 4.49 -50.63
C PHE A 372 -21.23 4.61 -52.08
#